data_AF-A0A3R7DK11-F1
#
_entry.id   AF-A0A3R7DK11-F1
#
_cell.length_a   1.000
_cell.length_b   1.000
_cell.length_c   1.000
_cell.angle_alpha   90.00
_cell.angle_beta   90.00
_cell.angle_gamma   90.00
#
_symmetry.space_group_name_H-M   'P 1'
#
loop_
_entity.id
_entity.type
_entity.pdbx_description
1 polymer ?
#
loop_
_entity_poly.entity_id
_entity_poly.type
_entity_poly.pdbx_seq_one_letter_code
_entity_poly.pdbx_strand_id
1 'polypeptide(L)'
;MKIKRFLGEVLLEGEYVKKGERIRSVREINEKIKCGDAVVLTAEEMIRLAESSGVKAAAEEVDVVTTGTFGAMCSSGVFLNFGHSDPPIKMTECWLNDVPVYKGLAAVDGYLGAAALSETRGFEYGGGHVIEDLVSGKEIELRAESYGTDCYPRRHVETTITIEDLNQAILVNPRNCYQRYNAATNSSNRVLHTYMGTLLPNYGNVMFTGAGQLNPLCKDWNYETIGIGTRIFLGGGVGYVIGEGTQHDPQSGFGTLMIRGDLKRMNSRYLRGASFYKYGVTLYVGIGIPIPIINERVAKTAALRDDEITVEIRDYGVPSRPDRRPVVKRVTYADLRSGKVYINGRKIPSSSLSSYKMAKEISEVLKKWILEGLFLLTEPVESLPRKGSLKPLRVRRREPIVRDLMRREVITAKPNEGVEEAARKLIVKEIDHLPVTTENGRLVGIVTSWDLARAIAERRQVLSEIMTRRVITAREDETIDAVAWRMAQHNISGMPVVDEERKVVGIITTDDISKRLVEGISRR
;
A
#
# COMPACT_ATOMS: atom_id res chain seq x y z
N MET A 1 -27.14 17.75 -2.18
CA MET A 1 -28.21 17.09 -2.97
C MET A 1 -27.80 16.67 -4.39
N LYS A 2 -26.83 17.32 -5.07
CA LYS A 2 -26.38 16.93 -6.42
C LYS A 2 -25.44 15.69 -6.48
N ILE A 3 -24.74 15.34 -5.38
CA ILE A 3 -23.72 14.26 -5.34
C ILE A 3 -24.33 12.84 -5.22
N LYS A 4 -25.46 12.68 -4.51
CA LYS A 4 -26.19 11.40 -4.51
C LYS A 4 -26.69 11.02 -5.91
N ARG A 5 -26.84 12.00 -6.80
CA ARG A 5 -27.27 11.79 -8.17
C ARG A 5 -26.14 11.25 -9.05
N PHE A 6 -24.91 11.77 -8.91
CA PHE A 6 -23.77 11.34 -9.74
C PHE A 6 -23.26 9.93 -9.39
N LEU A 7 -23.09 9.61 -8.10
CA LEU A 7 -22.72 8.25 -7.67
C LEU A 7 -23.90 7.29 -7.77
N GLY A 8 -25.14 7.76 -7.58
CA GLY A 8 -26.35 6.95 -7.75
C GLY A 8 -26.57 6.55 -9.21
N GLU A 9 -26.37 7.44 -10.17
CA GLU A 9 -26.53 7.15 -11.60
C GLU A 9 -25.41 6.24 -12.13
N VAL A 10 -24.17 6.32 -11.61
CA VAL A 10 -23.06 5.45 -12.05
C VAL A 10 -23.07 4.08 -11.33
N LEU A 11 -23.54 3.99 -10.07
CA LEU A 11 -23.58 2.74 -9.31
C LEU A 11 -24.88 1.94 -9.45
N LEU A 12 -25.98 2.53 -9.97
CA LEU A 12 -27.28 1.84 -10.10
C LEU A 12 -27.69 1.52 -11.55
N GLU A 13 -27.00 2.01 -12.59
CA GLU A 13 -27.23 1.54 -13.97
C GLU A 13 -26.40 0.29 -14.29
N GLY A 14 -26.51 -0.70 -13.40
CA GLY A 14 -26.07 -2.06 -13.66
C GLY A 14 -27.19 -2.87 -14.28
N GLU A 15 -27.92 -2.35 -15.27
CA GLU A 15 -28.94 -3.13 -16.00
C GLU A 15 -29.39 -2.42 -17.29
N TYR A 16 -29.36 -3.17 -18.40
CA TYR A 16 -29.83 -2.87 -19.76
C TYR A 16 -28.92 -2.04 -20.69
N VAL A 17 -28.28 -2.74 -21.63
CA VAL A 17 -27.98 -2.18 -22.96
C VAL A 17 -29.27 -1.58 -23.49
N LYS A 18 -29.30 -0.25 -23.72
CA LYS A 18 -30.46 0.37 -24.38
C LYS A 18 -30.61 -0.27 -25.76
N LYS A 19 -31.77 -0.85 -26.02
CA LYS A 19 -32.10 -1.48 -27.31
C LYS A 19 -31.86 -0.46 -28.43
N GLY A 20 -30.82 -0.66 -29.24
CA GLY A 20 -30.42 0.24 -30.33
C GLY A 20 -29.12 1.05 -30.13
N GLU A 21 -28.41 0.89 -29.01
CA GLU A 21 -27.08 1.50 -28.83
C GLU A 21 -26.04 0.83 -29.74
N ARG A 22 -25.39 1.60 -30.62
CA ARG A 22 -24.30 1.09 -31.48
C ARG A 22 -23.07 0.84 -30.62
N ILE A 23 -22.60 -0.40 -30.60
CA ILE A 23 -21.35 -0.80 -29.94
C ILE A 23 -20.30 -1.00 -31.03
N ARG A 24 -19.22 -0.22 -30.99
CA ARG A 24 -18.06 -0.43 -31.86
C ARG A 24 -17.27 -1.64 -31.37
N SER A 25 -16.82 -2.48 -32.30
CA SER A 25 -15.98 -3.63 -31.96
C SER A 25 -14.50 -3.26 -31.96
N VAL A 26 -13.69 -3.99 -31.18
CA VAL A 26 -12.23 -3.80 -31.21
C VAL A 26 -11.66 -4.19 -32.57
N ARG A 27 -12.30 -5.13 -33.26
CA ARG A 27 -11.96 -5.49 -34.64
C ARG A 27 -12.06 -4.29 -35.59
N GLU A 28 -13.17 -3.54 -35.56
CA GLU A 28 -13.34 -2.33 -36.39
C GLU A 28 -12.26 -1.29 -36.08
N ILE A 29 -11.97 -1.06 -34.80
CA ILE A 29 -10.92 -0.13 -34.37
C ILE A 29 -9.54 -0.59 -34.87
N ASN A 30 -9.23 -1.88 -34.77
CA ASN A 30 -7.97 -2.43 -35.27
C ASN A 30 -7.82 -2.30 -36.79
N GLU A 31 -8.91 -2.39 -37.57
CA GLU A 31 -8.83 -2.12 -39.01
C GLU A 31 -8.51 -0.64 -39.29
N LYS A 32 -9.11 0.30 -38.54
CA LYS A 32 -8.74 1.72 -38.62
C LYS A 32 -7.27 1.95 -38.25
N ILE A 33 -6.75 1.25 -37.23
CA ILE A 33 -5.33 1.34 -36.84
C ILE A 33 -4.44 0.87 -37.99
N LYS A 34 -4.75 -0.27 -38.61
CA LYS A 34 -3.95 -0.81 -39.74
C LYS A 34 -3.95 0.11 -40.97
N CYS A 35 -5.06 0.79 -41.23
CA CYS A 35 -5.19 1.72 -42.36
C CYS A 35 -4.64 3.14 -42.04
N GLY A 36 -4.32 3.44 -40.78
CA GLY A 36 -3.87 4.77 -40.35
C GLY A 36 -4.98 5.79 -40.11
N ASP A 37 -6.25 5.35 -40.07
CA ASP A 37 -7.44 6.19 -39.92
C ASP A 37 -7.95 6.29 -38.47
N ALA A 38 -7.27 5.64 -37.53
CA ALA A 38 -7.69 5.61 -36.13
C ALA A 38 -7.43 6.95 -35.42
N VAL A 39 -8.45 7.47 -34.74
CA VAL A 39 -8.33 8.65 -33.87
C VAL A 39 -7.94 8.19 -32.47
N VAL A 40 -6.68 8.42 -32.11
CA VAL A 40 -6.11 8.04 -30.82
C VAL A 40 -5.78 9.28 -30.00
N LEU A 41 -6.37 9.38 -28.82
CA LEU A 41 -6.13 10.47 -27.88
C LEU A 41 -5.49 9.94 -26.60
N THR A 42 -4.70 10.76 -25.91
CA THR A 42 -4.40 10.51 -24.49
C THR A 42 -5.59 10.84 -23.61
N ALA A 43 -5.61 10.32 -22.39
CA ALA A 43 -6.66 10.67 -21.42
C ALA A 43 -6.81 12.19 -21.16
N GLU A 44 -5.72 12.98 -21.22
CA GLU A 44 -5.78 14.44 -21.09
C GLU A 44 -6.37 15.13 -22.33
N GLU A 45 -6.12 14.59 -23.53
CA GLU A 45 -6.74 15.07 -24.77
C GLU A 45 -8.23 14.73 -24.82
N MET A 46 -8.60 13.52 -24.39
CA MET A 46 -9.99 13.09 -24.30
C MET A 46 -10.81 14.01 -23.37
N ILE A 47 -10.28 14.35 -22.20
CA ILE A 47 -10.93 15.29 -21.28
C ILE A 47 -11.20 16.63 -21.97
N ARG A 48 -10.19 17.20 -22.65
CA ARG A 48 -10.31 18.49 -23.34
C ARG A 48 -11.36 18.45 -24.46
N LEU A 49 -11.40 17.37 -25.24
CA LEU A 49 -12.39 17.19 -26.30
C LEU A 49 -13.81 17.05 -25.73
N ALA A 50 -13.98 16.27 -24.65
CA ALA A 50 -15.26 16.10 -24.00
C ALA A 50 -15.78 17.42 -23.38
N GLU A 51 -14.88 18.27 -22.85
CA GLU A 51 -15.22 19.60 -22.34
C GLU A 51 -15.65 20.56 -23.47
N SER A 52 -14.99 20.51 -24.63
CA SER A 52 -15.29 21.42 -25.75
C SER A 52 -16.49 21.00 -26.60
N SER A 53 -16.63 19.70 -26.86
CA SER A 53 -17.54 19.14 -27.87
C SER A 53 -18.63 18.25 -27.27
N GLY A 54 -18.52 17.92 -25.97
CA GLY A 54 -19.41 16.99 -25.28
C GLY A 54 -19.00 15.52 -25.43
N VAL A 55 -19.37 14.72 -24.44
CA VAL A 55 -19.02 13.29 -24.37
C VAL A 55 -19.56 12.50 -25.56
N LYS A 56 -20.77 12.83 -26.03
CA LYS A 56 -21.38 12.13 -27.17
C LYS A 56 -20.58 12.32 -28.46
N ALA A 57 -20.15 13.54 -28.78
CA ALA A 57 -19.32 13.80 -29.95
C ALA A 57 -17.97 13.09 -29.83
N ALA A 58 -17.33 13.17 -28.66
CA ALA A 58 -16.08 12.44 -28.40
C ALA A 58 -16.26 10.92 -28.54
N ALA A 59 -17.41 10.36 -28.16
CA ALA A 59 -17.76 8.96 -28.32
C ALA A 59 -18.02 8.53 -29.77
N GLU A 60 -18.25 9.46 -30.68
CA GLU A 60 -18.42 9.19 -32.12
C GLU A 60 -17.09 9.34 -32.88
N GLU A 61 -16.25 10.30 -32.48
CA GLU A 61 -15.01 10.66 -33.17
C GLU A 61 -13.79 9.83 -32.74
N VAL A 62 -13.63 9.57 -31.43
CA VAL A 62 -12.41 8.97 -30.87
C VAL A 62 -12.51 7.45 -30.91
N ASP A 63 -11.47 6.76 -31.39
CA ASP A 63 -11.42 5.29 -31.40
C ASP A 63 -10.75 4.73 -30.15
N VAL A 64 -9.67 5.35 -29.68
CA VAL A 64 -8.88 4.86 -28.56
C VAL A 64 -8.43 5.98 -27.65
N VAL A 65 -8.54 5.77 -26.34
CA VAL A 65 -7.95 6.65 -25.32
C VAL A 65 -6.80 5.92 -24.61
N THR A 66 -5.57 6.44 -24.71
CA THR A 66 -4.42 5.88 -24.02
C THR A 66 -4.28 6.44 -22.61
N THR A 67 -3.91 5.55 -21.70
CA THR A 67 -3.79 5.84 -20.26
C THR A 67 -2.42 5.43 -19.75
N GLY A 68 -2.09 5.83 -18.53
CA GLY A 68 -0.78 5.55 -17.96
C GLY A 68 -0.74 5.66 -16.44
N THR A 69 0.08 4.83 -15.82
CA THR A 69 0.42 4.93 -14.40
C THR A 69 1.86 4.51 -14.18
N PHE A 70 2.51 5.14 -13.20
CA PHE A 70 3.85 4.80 -12.75
C PHE A 70 3.95 5.05 -11.25
N GLY A 71 3.94 3.97 -10.48
CA GLY A 71 3.91 4.03 -9.03
C GLY A 71 4.52 2.79 -8.39
N ALA A 72 4.80 2.89 -7.10
CA ALA A 72 5.33 1.78 -6.30
C ALA A 72 4.31 0.65 -6.21
N MET A 73 4.71 -0.55 -6.64
CA MET A 73 3.90 -1.76 -6.68
C MET A 73 4.64 -2.89 -5.95
N CYS A 74 4.53 -2.92 -4.63
CA CYS A 74 5.20 -3.91 -3.79
C CYS A 74 4.72 -5.35 -4.04
N SER A 75 3.53 -5.52 -4.64
CA SER A 75 3.00 -6.79 -5.11
C SER A 75 3.58 -7.26 -6.45
N SER A 76 4.74 -6.75 -6.86
CA SER A 76 5.44 -7.21 -8.07
C SER A 76 6.39 -8.36 -7.80
N GLY A 77 6.66 -9.17 -8.82
CA GLY A 77 7.71 -10.18 -8.75
C GLY A 77 7.90 -10.91 -10.08
N VAL A 78 8.96 -11.70 -10.16
CA VAL A 78 9.37 -12.35 -11.41
C VAL A 78 9.52 -13.86 -11.19
N PHE A 79 8.96 -14.65 -12.11
CA PHE A 79 9.32 -16.05 -12.25
C PHE A 79 10.56 -16.17 -13.12
N LEU A 80 11.54 -16.90 -12.64
CA LEU A 80 12.84 -17.10 -13.28
C LEU A 80 13.06 -18.59 -13.50
N ASN A 81 13.61 -18.95 -14.66
CA ASN A 81 14.18 -20.26 -14.90
C ASN A 81 15.67 -20.11 -15.21
N PHE A 82 16.51 -20.65 -14.32
CA PHE A 82 17.97 -20.49 -14.37
C PHE A 82 18.67 -21.47 -15.32
N GLY A 83 17.96 -22.50 -15.82
CA GLY A 83 18.59 -23.65 -16.47
C GLY A 83 19.36 -24.54 -15.47
N HIS A 84 19.69 -25.76 -15.92
CA HIS A 84 20.52 -26.66 -15.14
C HIS A 84 22.02 -26.37 -15.37
N SER A 85 22.79 -26.46 -14.29
CA SER A 85 24.25 -26.63 -14.37
C SER A 85 24.61 -28.07 -14.74
N ASP A 86 25.88 -28.32 -15.00
CA ASP A 86 26.42 -29.67 -15.19
C ASP A 86 27.53 -29.95 -14.17
N PRO A 87 27.41 -30.95 -13.27
CA PRO A 87 26.25 -31.82 -13.05
C PRO A 87 25.00 -31.05 -12.60
N PRO A 88 23.78 -31.58 -12.85
CA PRO A 88 22.53 -30.87 -12.58
C PRO A 88 22.29 -30.64 -11.09
N ILE A 89 21.63 -29.52 -10.78
CA ILE A 89 21.26 -29.11 -9.43
C ILE A 89 19.74 -28.98 -9.27
N LYS A 90 19.26 -29.31 -8.08
CA LYS A 90 17.92 -28.95 -7.58
C LYS A 90 18.09 -27.86 -6.53
N MET A 91 17.95 -26.62 -6.92
CA MET A 91 18.13 -25.45 -6.06
C MET A 91 17.02 -25.41 -5.01
N THR A 92 17.33 -25.76 -3.76
CA THR A 92 16.38 -25.72 -2.65
C THR A 92 16.35 -24.36 -1.98
N GLU A 93 17.50 -23.70 -1.97
CA GLU A 93 17.65 -22.30 -1.57
C GLU A 93 18.44 -21.58 -2.66
N CYS A 94 18.15 -20.30 -2.84
CA CYS A 94 18.68 -19.52 -3.96
C CYS A 94 18.65 -18.04 -3.62
N TRP A 95 19.70 -17.33 -4.03
CA TRP A 95 19.84 -15.90 -3.84
C TRP A 95 20.34 -15.24 -5.12
N LEU A 96 19.90 -14.00 -5.33
CA LEU A 96 20.37 -13.11 -6.39
C LEU A 96 20.89 -11.83 -5.74
N ASN A 97 22.20 -11.58 -5.78
CA ASN A 97 22.86 -10.48 -5.04
C ASN A 97 22.43 -10.44 -3.55
N ASP A 98 22.47 -11.60 -2.89
CA ASP A 98 21.99 -11.85 -1.52
C ASP A 98 20.50 -11.57 -1.27
N VAL A 99 19.68 -11.45 -2.31
CA VAL A 99 18.22 -11.37 -2.18
C VAL A 99 17.63 -12.76 -2.34
N PRO A 100 16.88 -13.28 -1.34
CA PRO A 100 16.32 -14.62 -1.40
C PRO A 100 15.28 -14.73 -2.52
N VAL A 101 15.42 -15.80 -3.30
CA VAL A 101 14.47 -16.21 -4.33
C VAL A 101 13.65 -17.37 -3.77
N TYR A 102 12.32 -17.25 -3.81
CA TYR A 102 11.45 -18.33 -3.36
C TYR A 102 11.60 -19.56 -4.27
N LYS A 103 11.84 -20.72 -3.67
CA LYS A 103 11.98 -22.03 -4.33
C LYS A 103 10.79 -22.94 -4.04
N GLY A 104 10.91 -24.23 -4.34
CA GLY A 104 9.76 -25.16 -4.30
C GLY A 104 8.95 -25.18 -5.59
N LEU A 105 9.47 -24.56 -6.65
CA LEU A 105 8.97 -24.61 -8.02
C LEU A 105 9.98 -25.40 -8.84
N ALA A 106 9.77 -26.70 -9.00
CA ALA A 106 10.70 -27.59 -9.73
C ALA A 106 12.17 -27.44 -9.26
N ALA A 107 13.14 -27.77 -10.13
CA ALA A 107 14.55 -27.86 -9.74
C ALA A 107 15.31 -26.54 -9.89
N VAL A 108 15.03 -25.77 -10.93
CA VAL A 108 15.79 -24.55 -11.29
C VAL A 108 14.89 -23.35 -11.53
N ASP A 109 13.62 -23.43 -11.12
CA ASP A 109 12.67 -22.32 -11.21
C ASP A 109 12.56 -21.61 -9.87
N GLY A 110 12.37 -20.30 -9.89
CA GLY A 110 12.25 -19.49 -8.68
C GLY A 110 11.32 -18.30 -8.86
N TYR A 111 10.80 -17.80 -7.75
CA TYR A 111 10.03 -16.56 -7.73
C TYR A 111 10.74 -15.51 -6.87
N LEU A 112 11.14 -14.41 -7.49
CA LEU A 112 11.73 -13.27 -6.80
C LEU A 112 10.66 -12.19 -6.59
N GLY A 113 10.28 -11.95 -5.33
CA GLY A 113 9.36 -10.88 -4.97
C GLY A 113 10.06 -9.52 -4.88
N ALA A 114 9.45 -8.46 -5.40
CA ALA A 114 10.03 -7.11 -5.39
C ALA A 114 10.30 -6.56 -3.98
N ALA A 115 9.53 -6.99 -2.98
CA ALA A 115 9.69 -6.58 -1.59
C ALA A 115 10.67 -7.46 -0.79
N ALA A 116 11.25 -8.50 -1.39
CA ALA A 116 12.29 -9.30 -0.74
C ALA A 116 13.50 -8.42 -0.43
N LEU A 117 14.06 -8.55 0.77
CA LEU A 117 15.20 -7.74 1.20
C LEU A 117 16.50 -8.51 0.99
N SER A 118 17.57 -7.79 0.67
CA SER A 118 18.91 -8.36 0.70
C SER A 118 19.31 -8.70 2.13
N GLU A 119 19.89 -9.88 2.33
CA GLU A 119 20.40 -10.33 3.62
C GLU A 119 21.58 -9.47 4.11
N THR A 120 22.35 -8.91 3.18
CA THR A 120 23.54 -8.10 3.47
C THR A 120 23.29 -6.60 3.46
N ARG A 121 22.31 -6.13 2.67
CA ARG A 121 22.03 -4.68 2.49
C ARG A 121 20.70 -4.18 3.07
N GLY A 122 19.87 -5.08 3.62
CA GLY A 122 18.64 -4.72 4.32
C GLY A 122 17.68 -3.88 3.48
N PHE A 123 17.29 -2.70 3.97
CA PHE A 123 16.32 -1.83 3.29
C PHE A 123 16.86 -1.07 2.08
N GLU A 124 18.18 -1.03 1.88
CA GLU A 124 18.79 -0.26 0.79
C GLU A 124 18.77 -1.02 -0.54
N TYR A 125 18.66 -2.35 -0.52
CA TYR A 125 18.62 -3.19 -1.72
C TYR A 125 17.75 -4.43 -1.52
N GLY A 126 17.10 -4.89 -2.59
CA GLY A 126 16.16 -6.00 -2.52
C GLY A 126 15.65 -6.41 -3.90
N GLY A 127 14.58 -7.21 -3.94
CA GLY A 127 14.10 -7.83 -5.18
C GLY A 127 13.73 -6.82 -6.25
N GLY A 128 13.16 -5.66 -5.90
CA GLY A 128 12.88 -4.59 -6.85
C GLY A 128 14.13 -4.05 -7.54
N HIS A 129 15.26 -4.00 -6.82
CA HIS A 129 16.54 -3.56 -7.38
C HIS A 129 17.19 -4.65 -8.24
N VAL A 130 17.12 -5.92 -7.83
CA VAL A 130 17.58 -7.05 -8.68
C VAL A 130 16.80 -7.07 -10.00
N ILE A 131 15.49 -6.84 -9.97
CA ILE A 131 14.65 -6.76 -11.18
C ILE A 131 15.10 -5.58 -12.07
N GLU A 132 15.35 -4.39 -11.51
CA GLU A 132 15.89 -3.26 -12.28
C GLU A 132 17.27 -3.55 -12.87
N ASP A 133 18.15 -4.19 -12.09
CA ASP A 133 19.52 -4.52 -12.49
C ASP A 133 19.53 -5.54 -13.64
N LEU A 134 18.70 -6.59 -13.57
CA LEU A 134 18.48 -7.56 -14.65
C LEU A 134 18.03 -6.86 -15.93
N VAL A 135 16.98 -6.02 -15.84
CA VAL A 135 16.44 -5.28 -17.01
C VAL A 135 17.44 -4.25 -17.55
N SER A 136 18.38 -3.80 -16.71
CA SER A 136 19.48 -2.92 -17.12
C SER A 136 20.67 -3.68 -17.73
N GLY A 137 20.57 -5.01 -17.87
CA GLY A 137 21.63 -5.86 -18.41
C GLY A 137 22.83 -6.02 -17.50
N LYS A 138 22.70 -5.76 -16.19
CA LYS A 138 23.79 -5.94 -15.23
C LYS A 138 23.95 -7.40 -14.86
N GLU A 139 25.18 -7.77 -14.50
CA GLU A 139 25.48 -9.05 -13.89
C GLU A 139 24.92 -9.12 -12.46
N ILE A 140 24.40 -10.30 -12.12
CA ILE A 140 23.81 -10.63 -10.84
C ILE A 140 24.52 -11.89 -10.33
N GLU A 141 25.00 -11.86 -9.09
CA GLU A 141 25.52 -13.03 -8.40
C GLU A 141 24.37 -13.98 -8.07
N LEU A 142 24.45 -15.20 -8.60
CA LEU A 142 23.56 -16.31 -8.30
C LEU A 142 24.28 -17.28 -7.38
N ARG A 143 23.71 -17.48 -6.18
CA ARG A 143 24.11 -18.54 -5.25
C ARG A 143 22.95 -19.48 -5.03
N ALA A 144 23.19 -20.79 -5.04
CA ALA A 144 22.16 -21.78 -4.76
C ALA A 144 22.72 -22.99 -4.01
N GLU A 145 21.89 -23.49 -3.09
CA GLU A 145 22.18 -24.67 -2.27
C GLU A 145 21.20 -25.80 -2.59
N SER A 146 21.63 -27.04 -2.32
CA SER A 146 20.84 -28.26 -2.48
C SER A 146 21.28 -29.35 -1.51
N TYR A 147 20.33 -30.16 -1.02
CA TYR A 147 20.65 -31.39 -0.29
C TYR A 147 21.29 -32.48 -1.19
N GLY A 148 21.16 -32.35 -2.51
CA GLY A 148 21.65 -33.31 -3.51
C GLY A 148 20.81 -34.60 -3.58
N THR A 149 20.62 -35.11 -4.79
CA THR A 149 19.92 -36.39 -5.06
C THR A 149 20.61 -37.13 -6.20
N ASP A 150 20.23 -38.38 -6.46
CA ASP A 150 20.75 -39.14 -7.60
C ASP A 150 20.51 -38.41 -8.94
N CYS A 151 19.34 -37.79 -9.13
CA CYS A 151 19.04 -37.00 -10.33
C CYS A 151 19.73 -35.62 -10.37
N TYR A 152 20.20 -35.12 -9.22
CA TYR A 152 20.69 -33.75 -9.04
C TYR A 152 21.86 -33.78 -8.05
N PRO A 153 23.02 -34.33 -8.44
CA PRO A 153 24.09 -34.63 -7.50
C PRO A 153 24.82 -33.37 -7.01
N ARG A 154 24.75 -32.27 -7.77
CA ARG A 154 25.41 -31.02 -7.39
C ARG A 154 24.69 -30.39 -6.19
N ARG A 155 25.48 -30.05 -5.15
CA ARG A 155 24.97 -29.48 -3.90
C ARG A 155 25.07 -27.96 -3.80
N HIS A 156 25.97 -27.34 -4.56
CA HIS A 156 26.25 -25.92 -4.49
C HIS A 156 26.53 -25.34 -5.88
N VAL A 157 26.04 -24.13 -6.13
CA VAL A 157 26.36 -23.29 -7.30
C VAL A 157 26.59 -21.86 -6.83
N GLU A 158 27.68 -21.27 -7.30
CA GLU A 158 27.96 -19.84 -7.21
C GLU A 158 28.47 -19.39 -8.58
N THR A 159 27.84 -18.38 -9.17
CA THR A 159 28.16 -17.86 -10.50
C THR A 159 27.59 -16.46 -10.67
N THR A 160 27.95 -15.76 -11.74
CA THR A 160 27.23 -14.58 -12.21
C THR A 160 26.30 -14.95 -13.37
N ILE A 161 25.19 -14.22 -13.49
CA ILE A 161 24.24 -14.32 -14.61
C ILE A 161 23.79 -12.93 -15.04
N THR A 162 23.36 -12.81 -16.28
CA THR A 162 22.61 -11.66 -16.82
C THR A 162 21.18 -12.09 -17.13
N ILE A 163 20.34 -11.14 -17.55
CA ILE A 163 18.98 -11.46 -18.01
C ILE A 163 18.97 -12.35 -19.26
N GLU A 164 20.03 -12.32 -20.07
CA GLU A 164 20.12 -13.11 -21.30
C GLU A 164 20.38 -14.60 -21.03
N ASP A 165 21.09 -14.92 -19.95
CA ASP A 165 21.39 -16.30 -19.53
C ASP A 165 20.14 -17.04 -19.00
N LEU A 166 19.10 -16.31 -18.64
CA LEU A 166 17.83 -16.87 -18.16
C LEU A 166 16.99 -17.39 -19.33
N ASN A 167 16.53 -18.65 -19.21
CA ASN A 167 15.60 -19.26 -20.17
C ASN A 167 14.27 -18.50 -20.19
N GLN A 168 13.75 -18.17 -19.00
CA GLN A 168 12.56 -17.36 -18.83
C GLN A 168 12.77 -16.36 -17.69
N ALA A 169 12.32 -15.14 -17.93
CA ALA A 169 12.16 -14.10 -16.91
C ALA A 169 10.79 -13.46 -17.11
N ILE A 170 9.80 -13.85 -16.31
CA ILE A 170 8.39 -13.47 -16.50
C ILE A 170 7.96 -12.61 -15.33
N LEU A 171 7.74 -11.32 -15.56
CA LEU A 171 7.13 -10.44 -14.58
C LEU A 171 5.67 -10.88 -14.39
N VAL A 172 5.29 -11.23 -13.16
CA VAL A 172 3.92 -11.57 -12.79
C VAL A 172 3.58 -10.83 -11.51
N ASN A 173 2.66 -9.88 -11.65
CA ASN A 173 2.25 -9.03 -10.54
C ASN A 173 0.81 -9.38 -10.16
N PRO A 174 0.55 -10.03 -9.01
CA PRO A 174 -0.80 -10.37 -8.55
C PRO A 174 -1.72 -9.17 -8.29
N ARG A 175 -1.20 -7.94 -8.23
CA ARG A 175 -2.01 -6.76 -7.88
C ARG A 175 -1.36 -5.45 -8.31
N ASN A 176 -2.06 -4.69 -9.15
CA ASN A 176 -1.60 -3.45 -9.76
C ASN A 176 -2.78 -2.51 -10.02
N CYS A 177 -2.47 -1.27 -10.43
CA CYS A 177 -3.42 -0.32 -11.02
C CYS A 177 -4.72 -0.13 -10.23
N TYR A 178 -4.64 0.05 -8.91
CA TYR A 178 -5.83 0.33 -8.10
C TYR A 178 -6.71 1.43 -8.74
N GLN A 179 -8.02 1.17 -8.89
CA GLN A 179 -8.97 2.10 -9.50
C GLN A 179 -8.94 3.46 -8.81
N ARG A 180 -9.07 3.48 -7.49
CA ARG A 180 -8.59 4.57 -6.64
C ARG A 180 -7.83 3.99 -5.46
N TYR A 181 -7.10 4.86 -4.77
CA TYR A 181 -6.34 4.49 -3.58
C TYR A 181 -6.54 5.51 -2.47
N ASN A 182 -6.29 5.11 -1.23
CA ASN A 182 -6.37 6.01 -0.08
C ASN A 182 -5.16 6.96 -0.06
N ALA A 183 -5.40 8.19 0.40
CA ALA A 183 -4.34 9.06 0.89
C ALA A 183 -4.08 8.78 2.38
N ALA A 184 -2.88 9.12 2.85
CA ALA A 184 -2.41 8.80 4.18
C ALA A 184 -1.97 10.05 4.92
N THR A 185 -2.34 10.16 6.19
CA THR A 185 -1.84 11.16 7.13
C THR A 185 -1.60 10.51 8.49
N ASN A 186 -1.10 11.26 9.45
CA ASN A 186 -0.69 10.74 10.74
C ASN A 186 -1.08 11.69 11.88
N SER A 187 -2.08 11.33 12.67
CA SER A 187 -2.52 12.08 13.84
C SER A 187 -1.60 11.94 15.05
N SER A 188 -0.72 10.93 15.07
CA SER A 188 0.14 10.67 16.21
C SER A 188 1.20 11.75 16.39
N ASN A 189 1.82 11.78 17.57
CA ASN A 189 2.85 12.77 17.93
C ASN A 189 4.27 12.38 17.46
N ARG A 190 4.43 11.35 16.63
CA ARG A 190 5.73 10.88 16.12
C ARG A 190 5.70 10.66 14.61
N VAL A 191 6.88 10.54 14.01
CA VAL A 191 7.03 10.21 12.59
C VAL A 191 6.68 8.73 12.37
N LEU A 192 5.97 8.42 11.29
CA LEU A 192 5.72 7.05 10.84
C LEU A 192 6.43 6.80 9.51
N HIS A 193 7.10 5.66 9.40
CA HIS A 193 7.71 5.18 8.15
C HIS A 193 6.84 4.07 7.58
N THR A 194 6.27 4.29 6.39
CA THR A 194 5.20 3.43 5.83
C THR A 194 5.40 3.19 4.34
N TYR A 195 4.64 2.27 3.73
CA TYR A 195 4.56 2.17 2.27
C TYR A 195 3.96 3.40 1.60
N MET A 196 3.31 4.29 2.36
CA MET A 196 2.86 5.60 1.87
C MET A 196 3.94 6.67 2.05
N GLY A 197 5.19 6.28 2.30
CA GLY A 197 6.29 7.17 2.61
C GLY A 197 6.30 7.60 4.08
N THR A 198 7.12 8.61 4.38
CA THR A 198 7.25 9.18 5.72
C THR A 198 6.05 10.09 6.03
N LEU A 199 5.30 9.78 7.08
CA LEU A 199 4.18 10.57 7.57
C LEU A 199 4.58 11.33 8.83
N LEU A 200 4.50 12.65 8.77
CA LEU A 200 4.91 13.56 9.83
C LEU A 200 3.86 13.64 10.94
N PRO A 201 4.29 13.84 12.20
CA PRO A 201 3.39 13.96 13.35
C PRO A 201 2.30 15.00 13.17
N ASN A 202 1.19 14.85 13.91
CA ASN A 202 0.14 15.85 14.08
C ASN A 202 -0.42 16.41 12.75
N TYR A 203 -0.67 15.52 11.80
CA TYR A 203 -1.12 15.84 10.44
C TYR A 203 -0.11 16.70 9.66
N GLY A 204 1.19 16.51 9.87
CA GLY A 204 2.22 17.36 9.27
C GLY A 204 2.30 17.26 7.74
N ASN A 205 1.82 16.16 7.15
CA ASN A 205 1.70 15.98 5.70
C ASN A 205 0.57 15.00 5.33
N VAL A 206 0.25 14.99 4.03
CA VAL A 206 -0.60 13.98 3.38
C VAL A 206 0.17 13.35 2.22
N MET A 207 0.31 12.03 2.22
CA MET A 207 0.91 11.30 1.10
C MET A 207 -0.19 10.58 0.33
N PHE A 208 -0.11 10.58 -1.00
CA PHE A 208 -1.06 9.87 -1.85
C PHE A 208 -0.35 9.15 -2.99
N THR A 209 -1.06 8.30 -3.71
CA THR A 209 -0.56 7.55 -4.86
C THR A 209 -1.65 7.45 -5.91
N GLY A 210 -1.30 7.04 -7.12
CA GLY A 210 -2.19 6.98 -8.27
C GLY A 210 -1.96 8.13 -9.25
N ALA A 211 -2.28 7.86 -10.52
CA ALA A 211 -2.14 8.82 -11.62
C ALA A 211 -3.40 9.66 -11.84
N GLY A 212 -4.38 9.60 -10.94
CA GLY A 212 -5.63 10.35 -11.02
C GLY A 212 -6.34 10.15 -12.37
N GLN A 213 -6.55 11.23 -13.09
CA GLN A 213 -7.16 11.26 -14.42
C GLN A 213 -6.34 10.60 -15.54
N LEU A 214 -5.15 10.05 -15.27
CA LEU A 214 -4.44 9.18 -16.23
C LEU A 214 -4.60 7.69 -15.89
N ASN A 215 -5.17 7.36 -14.74
CA ASN A 215 -5.25 5.97 -14.26
C ASN A 215 -6.13 5.10 -15.19
N PRO A 216 -5.60 4.00 -15.74
CA PRO A 216 -6.36 3.08 -16.59
C PRO A 216 -7.73 2.66 -16.05
N LEU A 217 -7.80 2.21 -14.79
CA LEU A 217 -9.04 1.71 -14.21
C LEU A 217 -10.05 2.82 -13.88
N CYS A 218 -9.61 4.07 -13.74
CA CYS A 218 -10.56 5.19 -13.68
C CYS A 218 -11.25 5.40 -15.02
N LYS A 219 -10.52 5.16 -16.12
CA LYS A 219 -10.95 5.46 -17.49
C LYS A 219 -11.85 4.40 -18.08
N ASP A 220 -11.82 3.20 -17.53
CA ASP A 220 -12.81 2.16 -17.74
C ASP A 220 -13.44 1.74 -16.39
N TRP A 221 -14.15 2.69 -15.76
CA TRP A 221 -14.64 2.57 -14.38
C TRP A 221 -15.50 1.32 -14.13
N ASN A 222 -16.21 0.87 -15.17
CA ASN A 222 -17.13 -0.26 -15.13
C ASN A 222 -16.54 -1.55 -15.70
N TYR A 223 -15.25 -1.56 -16.08
CA TYR A 223 -14.60 -2.71 -16.68
C TYR A 223 -15.37 -3.21 -17.92
N GLU A 224 -15.75 -2.29 -18.81
CA GLU A 224 -16.43 -2.61 -20.08
C GLU A 224 -15.44 -3.06 -21.16
N THR A 225 -14.16 -2.71 -21.03
CA THR A 225 -13.12 -2.96 -22.04
C THR A 225 -11.88 -3.67 -21.50
N ILE A 226 -11.56 -3.46 -20.22
CA ILE A 226 -10.45 -4.12 -19.53
C ILE A 226 -10.94 -5.45 -18.95
N GLY A 227 -10.24 -6.52 -19.29
CA GLY A 227 -10.51 -7.88 -18.86
C GLY A 227 -9.32 -8.80 -19.06
N ILE A 228 -9.52 -10.10 -18.80
CA ILE A 228 -8.50 -11.11 -19.03
C ILE A 228 -8.18 -11.15 -20.53
N GLY A 229 -6.91 -11.06 -20.88
CA GLY A 229 -6.42 -11.01 -22.26
C GLY A 229 -6.21 -9.60 -22.81
N THR A 230 -6.62 -8.53 -22.09
CA THR A 230 -6.33 -7.16 -22.52
C THR A 230 -4.83 -6.93 -22.62
N ARG A 231 -4.36 -6.60 -23.83
CA ARG A 231 -2.97 -6.27 -24.13
C ARG A 231 -2.63 -4.88 -23.60
N ILE A 232 -1.49 -4.75 -22.95
CA ILE A 232 -1.06 -3.52 -22.26
C ILE A 232 0.40 -3.17 -22.58
N PHE A 233 0.74 -1.90 -22.41
CA PHE A 233 2.12 -1.48 -22.18
C PHE A 233 2.50 -1.87 -20.75
N LEU A 234 3.59 -2.61 -20.58
CA LEU A 234 4.08 -3.04 -19.28
C LEU A 234 5.60 -2.93 -19.22
N GLY A 235 6.11 -2.03 -18.37
CA GLY A 235 7.54 -1.91 -18.12
C GLY A 235 8.38 -1.55 -19.36
N GLY A 236 7.80 -0.92 -20.38
CA GLY A 236 8.50 -0.65 -21.64
C GLY A 236 8.33 -1.73 -22.72
N GLY A 237 7.73 -2.86 -22.37
CA GLY A 237 7.38 -3.93 -23.30
C GLY A 237 5.87 -4.12 -23.43
N VAL A 238 5.48 -5.26 -23.99
CA VAL A 238 4.08 -5.70 -24.09
C VAL A 238 3.77 -6.68 -22.98
N GLY A 239 2.67 -6.44 -22.28
CA GLY A 239 2.11 -7.34 -21.28
C GLY A 239 0.63 -7.62 -21.52
N TYR A 240 0.04 -8.37 -20.60
CA TYR A 240 -1.37 -8.74 -20.63
C TYR A 240 -1.97 -8.71 -19.23
N VAL A 241 -3.23 -8.29 -19.14
CA VAL A 241 -4.08 -8.56 -17.98
C VAL A 241 -4.43 -10.05 -17.98
N ILE A 242 -4.24 -10.72 -16.85
CA ILE A 242 -4.50 -12.17 -16.69
C ILE A 242 -5.48 -12.47 -15.55
N GLY A 243 -6.07 -11.44 -14.97
CA GLY A 243 -7.04 -11.55 -13.89
C GLY A 243 -7.31 -10.19 -13.25
N GLU A 244 -8.30 -10.17 -12.36
CA GLU A 244 -8.66 -9.02 -11.52
C GLU A 244 -7.63 -8.73 -10.43
N GLY A 245 -6.81 -9.72 -10.10
CA GLY A 245 -5.77 -9.62 -9.09
C GLY A 245 -6.26 -9.66 -7.66
N THR A 246 -5.31 -9.89 -6.76
CA THR A 246 -5.59 -9.98 -5.34
C THR A 246 -6.07 -8.64 -4.79
N GLN A 247 -6.99 -8.68 -3.84
CA GLN A 247 -7.60 -7.47 -3.25
C GLN A 247 -8.47 -6.64 -4.20
N HIS A 248 -8.99 -7.24 -5.28
CA HIS A 248 -9.98 -6.61 -6.15
C HIS A 248 -11.29 -6.34 -5.40
N ASP A 249 -11.62 -5.06 -5.15
CA ASP A 249 -12.85 -4.62 -4.46
C ASP A 249 -13.57 -3.53 -5.28
N PRO A 250 -14.27 -3.91 -6.35
CA PRO A 250 -14.87 -2.97 -7.29
C PRO A 250 -16.00 -2.15 -6.65
N GLN A 251 -16.72 -2.70 -5.67
CA GLN A 251 -17.83 -2.02 -4.99
C GLN A 251 -17.35 -0.83 -4.14
N SER A 252 -16.15 -0.94 -3.57
CA SER A 252 -15.50 0.17 -2.87
C SER A 252 -14.70 1.08 -3.82
N GLY A 253 -14.68 0.83 -5.13
CA GLY A 253 -13.80 1.50 -6.08
C GLY A 253 -12.32 1.15 -5.89
N PHE A 254 -12.00 0.02 -5.27
CA PHE A 254 -10.65 -0.49 -5.07
C PHE A 254 -10.39 -1.70 -5.98
N GLY A 255 -10.92 -1.68 -7.21
CA GLY A 255 -10.56 -2.66 -8.22
C GLY A 255 -9.07 -2.64 -8.52
N THR A 256 -8.52 -3.81 -8.87
CA THR A 256 -7.11 -4.04 -9.19
C THR A 256 -6.96 -4.82 -10.50
N LEU A 257 -5.71 -5.05 -10.92
CA LEU A 257 -5.36 -5.92 -12.04
C LEU A 257 -4.24 -6.90 -11.67
N MET A 258 -4.36 -8.15 -12.10
CA MET A 258 -3.24 -9.08 -12.23
C MET A 258 -2.70 -9.01 -13.66
N ILE A 259 -1.38 -8.88 -13.79
CA ILE A 259 -0.73 -8.72 -15.08
C ILE A 259 0.48 -9.61 -15.20
N ARG A 260 0.82 -9.95 -16.44
CA ARG A 260 2.10 -10.59 -16.79
C ARG A 260 2.77 -9.93 -17.99
N GLY A 261 4.08 -10.05 -18.07
CA GLY A 261 4.86 -9.70 -19.25
C GLY A 261 6.23 -10.37 -19.27
N ASP A 262 6.86 -10.38 -20.43
CA ASP A 262 8.22 -10.87 -20.61
C ASP A 262 9.22 -9.80 -20.15
N LEU A 263 9.93 -10.08 -19.05
CA LEU A 263 10.89 -9.15 -18.45
C LEU A 263 12.06 -8.87 -19.38
N LYS A 264 12.45 -9.83 -20.24
CA LYS A 264 13.56 -9.67 -21.20
C LYS A 264 13.27 -8.60 -22.25
N ARG A 265 11.99 -8.22 -22.43
CA ARG A 265 11.54 -7.20 -23.38
C ARG A 265 11.19 -5.87 -22.72
N MET A 266 11.49 -5.71 -21.43
CA MET A 266 11.20 -4.50 -20.66
C MET A 266 12.40 -3.56 -20.62
N ASN A 267 12.20 -2.36 -20.09
CA ASN A 267 13.21 -1.31 -20.01
C ASN A 267 13.22 -0.71 -18.59
N SER A 268 14.42 -0.50 -18.04
CA SER A 268 14.59 -0.02 -16.67
C SER A 268 14.05 1.40 -16.48
N ARG A 269 13.86 2.19 -17.55
CA ARG A 269 13.15 3.47 -17.46
C ARG A 269 11.71 3.33 -16.91
N TYR A 270 11.05 2.20 -17.17
CA TYR A 270 9.69 1.92 -16.74
C TYR A 270 9.59 0.83 -15.66
N LEU A 271 10.73 0.28 -15.22
CA LEU A 271 10.86 -0.64 -14.08
C LEU A 271 12.02 -0.20 -13.18
N ARG A 272 11.72 0.44 -12.05
CA ARG A 272 12.73 1.01 -11.14
C ARG A 272 12.61 0.42 -9.74
N GLY A 273 13.67 -0.19 -9.24
CA GLY A 273 13.81 -0.51 -7.83
C GLY A 273 13.79 0.76 -6.99
N ALA A 274 13.19 0.69 -5.82
CA ALA A 274 13.19 1.81 -4.89
C ALA A 274 13.21 1.32 -3.44
N SER A 275 13.84 2.12 -2.58
CA SER A 275 13.90 1.93 -1.14
C SER A 275 13.09 3.01 -0.44
N PHE A 276 12.10 2.60 0.36
CA PHE A 276 11.39 3.51 1.24
C PHE A 276 12.06 3.48 2.61
N TYR A 277 12.58 4.65 3.00
CA TYR A 277 13.35 4.83 4.23
C TYR A 277 12.64 4.21 5.44
N LYS A 278 13.32 3.28 6.12
CA LYS A 278 12.82 2.54 7.30
C LYS A 278 11.53 1.73 7.08
N TYR A 279 11.13 1.48 5.84
CA TYR A 279 9.98 0.64 5.51
C TYR A 279 10.39 -0.60 4.72
N GLY A 280 11.20 -0.44 3.67
CA GLY A 280 11.70 -1.55 2.84
C GLY A 280 11.72 -1.25 1.35
N VAL A 281 11.91 -2.31 0.56
CA VAL A 281 12.11 -2.23 -0.89
C VAL A 281 10.80 -2.42 -1.66
N THR A 282 10.71 -1.81 -2.84
CA THR A 282 9.60 -1.93 -3.77
C THR A 282 10.08 -1.82 -5.22
N LEU A 283 9.16 -2.01 -6.17
CA LEU A 283 9.38 -1.78 -7.60
C LEU A 283 8.37 -0.77 -8.11
N TYR A 284 8.84 0.29 -8.76
CA TYR A 284 8.01 1.17 -9.57
C TYR A 284 7.76 0.54 -10.93
N VAL A 285 6.48 0.40 -11.29
CA VAL A 285 6.06 -0.27 -12.51
C VAL A 285 5.27 0.70 -13.39
N GLY A 286 5.71 0.86 -14.64
CA GLY A 286 5.01 1.59 -15.68
C GLY A 286 3.98 0.73 -16.38
N ILE A 287 2.71 1.15 -16.37
CA ILE A 287 1.60 0.44 -17.01
C ILE A 287 0.80 1.43 -17.83
N GLY A 288 0.54 1.09 -19.08
CA GLY A 288 -0.37 1.84 -19.96
C GLY A 288 -1.40 0.91 -20.56
N ILE A 289 -2.68 1.31 -20.56
CA ILE A 289 -3.76 0.50 -21.12
C ILE A 289 -4.51 1.35 -22.15
N PRO A 290 -4.69 0.85 -23.37
CA PRO A 290 -5.57 1.50 -24.33
C PRO A 290 -7.02 1.19 -24.00
N ILE A 291 -7.85 2.24 -23.92
CA ILE A 291 -9.29 2.14 -23.70
C ILE A 291 -9.99 2.29 -25.06
N PRO A 292 -10.48 1.21 -25.68
CA PRO A 292 -11.25 1.31 -26.90
C PRO A 292 -12.59 2.00 -26.59
N ILE A 293 -12.90 3.08 -27.30
CA ILE A 293 -14.16 3.79 -27.10
C ILE A 293 -15.25 3.04 -27.87
N ILE A 294 -15.88 2.09 -27.19
CA ILE A 294 -16.88 1.21 -27.81
C ILE A 294 -18.30 1.78 -27.75
N ASN A 295 -18.58 2.69 -26.81
CA ASN A 295 -19.87 3.32 -26.58
C ASN A 295 -19.72 4.65 -25.79
N GLU A 296 -20.83 5.37 -25.58
CA GLU A 296 -20.85 6.65 -24.86
C GLU A 296 -20.52 6.51 -23.37
N ARG A 297 -20.84 5.37 -22.73
CA ARG A 297 -20.52 5.14 -21.30
C ARG A 297 -19.01 5.04 -21.08
N VAL A 298 -18.31 4.31 -21.93
CA VAL A 298 -16.85 4.20 -21.89
C VAL A 298 -16.21 5.56 -22.21
N ALA A 299 -16.75 6.32 -23.18
CA ALA A 299 -16.29 7.68 -23.44
C ALA A 299 -16.45 8.59 -22.21
N LYS A 300 -17.58 8.47 -21.49
CA LYS A 300 -17.85 9.23 -20.26
C LYS A 300 -16.82 8.93 -19.17
N THR A 301 -16.49 7.66 -18.93
CA THR A 301 -15.48 7.30 -17.93
C THR A 301 -14.08 7.69 -18.40
N ALA A 302 -13.78 7.56 -19.69
CA ALA A 302 -12.52 8.00 -20.30
C ALA A 302 -12.31 9.53 -20.18
N ALA A 303 -13.39 10.30 -20.03
CA ALA A 303 -13.36 11.75 -19.82
C ALA A 303 -13.31 12.19 -18.35
N LEU A 304 -13.26 11.27 -17.36
CA LEU A 304 -13.25 11.65 -15.94
C LEU A 304 -12.06 12.54 -15.55
N ARG A 305 -12.33 13.63 -14.83
CA ARG A 305 -11.33 14.62 -14.38
C ARG A 305 -10.89 14.37 -12.94
N ASP A 306 -9.74 14.93 -12.58
CA ASP A 306 -9.18 14.79 -11.23
C ASP A 306 -10.08 15.35 -10.11
N ASP A 307 -10.91 16.35 -10.41
CA ASP A 307 -11.89 16.94 -9.47
C ASP A 307 -13.18 16.11 -9.35
N GLU A 308 -13.35 15.08 -10.17
CA GLU A 308 -14.46 14.13 -10.09
C GLU A 308 -14.07 12.83 -9.37
N ILE A 309 -12.77 12.54 -9.25
CA ILE A 309 -12.26 11.32 -8.63
C ILE A 309 -12.01 11.54 -7.13
N THR A 310 -12.88 10.98 -6.29
CA THR A 310 -12.84 11.14 -4.83
C THR A 310 -11.90 10.14 -4.13
N VAL A 311 -11.08 10.66 -3.22
CA VAL A 311 -10.11 9.96 -2.39
C VAL A 311 -10.40 10.18 -0.89
N GLU A 312 -10.18 9.15 -0.08
CA GLU A 312 -10.25 9.24 1.38
C GLU A 312 -8.84 9.44 1.96
N ILE A 313 -8.66 10.49 2.77
CA ILE A 313 -7.47 10.66 3.61
C ILE A 313 -7.70 9.85 4.88
N ARG A 314 -6.90 8.81 5.09
CA ARG A 314 -6.96 7.93 6.26
C ARG A 314 -5.84 8.21 7.24
N ASP A 315 -6.15 8.07 8.52
CA ASP A 315 -5.18 8.26 9.59
C ASP A 315 -4.39 6.97 9.89
N TYR A 316 -3.11 6.99 9.57
CA TYR A 316 -2.17 5.90 9.85
C TYR A 316 -1.58 5.99 11.27
N GLY A 317 -1.84 7.09 12.00
CA GLY A 317 -1.55 7.21 13.42
C GLY A 317 -2.32 6.20 14.28
N VAL A 318 -3.45 5.71 13.79
CA VAL A 318 -4.22 4.64 14.41
C VAL A 318 -3.73 3.28 13.88
N PRO A 319 -3.11 2.43 14.73
CA PRO A 319 -2.53 1.14 14.33
C PRO A 319 -3.63 0.08 14.17
N SER A 320 -4.57 0.34 13.28
CA SER A 320 -5.65 -0.58 12.91
C SER A 320 -5.51 -1.00 11.46
N ARG A 321 -6.29 -2.02 11.07
CA ARG A 321 -6.37 -2.48 9.69
C ARG A 321 -6.78 -1.34 8.76
N PRO A 322 -6.32 -1.32 7.49
CA PRO A 322 -6.62 -0.24 6.56
C PRO A 322 -8.11 0.12 6.44
N ASP A 323 -9.01 -0.87 6.47
CA ASP A 323 -10.47 -0.71 6.42
C ASP A 323 -11.03 0.04 7.64
N ARG A 324 -10.41 -0.14 8.80
CA ARG A 324 -10.82 0.43 10.10
C ARG A 324 -10.15 1.74 10.45
N ARG A 325 -9.09 2.14 9.74
CA ARG A 325 -8.43 3.42 9.99
C ARG A 325 -9.42 4.58 9.78
N PRO A 326 -9.51 5.54 10.71
CA PRO A 326 -10.45 6.66 10.58
C PRO A 326 -10.24 7.42 9.28
N VAL A 327 -11.35 7.77 8.63
CA VAL A 327 -11.35 8.70 7.50
C VAL A 327 -11.31 10.12 8.07
N VAL A 328 -10.19 10.81 7.88
CA VAL A 328 -9.99 12.19 8.35
C VAL A 328 -10.79 13.16 7.48
N LYS A 329 -10.73 12.96 6.15
CA LYS A 329 -11.41 13.83 5.18
C LYS A 329 -11.58 13.11 3.84
N ARG A 330 -12.65 13.46 3.11
CA ARG A 330 -12.81 13.13 1.69
C ARG A 330 -12.38 14.32 0.84
N VAL A 331 -11.54 14.08 -0.16
CA VAL A 331 -10.98 15.07 -1.09
C VAL A 331 -10.99 14.51 -2.52
N THR A 332 -10.62 15.31 -3.51
CA THR A 332 -10.45 14.87 -4.90
C THR A 332 -8.97 14.66 -5.23
N TYR A 333 -8.65 14.01 -6.36
CA TYR A 333 -7.27 14.02 -6.85
C TYR A 333 -6.81 15.44 -7.22
N ALA A 334 -7.70 16.32 -7.67
CA ALA A 334 -7.37 17.71 -7.95
C ALA A 334 -6.89 18.44 -6.68
N ASP A 335 -7.58 18.23 -5.55
CA ASP A 335 -7.16 18.77 -4.26
C ASP A 335 -5.75 18.26 -3.86
N LEU A 336 -5.53 16.94 -3.98
CA LEU A 336 -4.25 16.32 -3.62
C LEU A 336 -3.10 16.80 -4.52
N ARG A 337 -3.35 16.91 -5.84
CA ARG A 337 -2.37 17.35 -6.83
C ARG A 337 -2.10 18.86 -6.80
N SER A 338 -2.96 19.65 -6.17
CA SER A 338 -2.68 21.07 -5.89
C SER A 338 -1.46 21.27 -4.97
N GLY A 339 -1.02 20.19 -4.30
CA GLY A 339 0.12 20.15 -3.39
C GLY A 339 -0.21 20.56 -1.96
N LYS A 340 -1.46 20.94 -1.65
CA LYS A 340 -1.92 21.28 -0.30
C LYS A 340 -3.38 20.90 -0.08
N VAL A 341 -3.70 20.41 1.12
CA VAL A 341 -5.09 20.13 1.56
C VAL A 341 -5.37 20.76 2.93
N TYR A 342 -6.64 20.99 3.27
CA TYR A 342 -7.01 21.56 4.57
C TYR A 342 -7.51 20.48 5.54
N ILE A 343 -6.87 20.36 6.70
CA ILE A 343 -7.26 19.47 7.81
C ILE A 343 -7.35 20.33 9.08
N ASN A 344 -8.49 20.28 9.78
CA ASN A 344 -8.74 21.07 11.01
C ASN A 344 -8.44 22.58 10.85
N GLY A 345 -8.83 23.16 9.71
CA GLY A 345 -8.58 24.57 9.38
C GLY A 345 -7.12 24.91 9.04
N ARG A 346 -6.19 23.94 9.10
CA ARG A 346 -4.77 24.13 8.77
C ARG A 346 -4.47 23.64 7.37
N LYS A 347 -3.57 24.35 6.68
CA LYS A 347 -3.07 24.00 5.35
C LYS A 347 -1.92 23.00 5.48
N ILE A 348 -2.12 21.78 5.00
CA ILE A 348 -1.19 20.66 5.11
C ILE A 348 -0.62 20.34 3.72
N PRO A 349 0.71 20.18 3.56
CA PRO A 349 1.30 19.80 2.28
C PRO A 349 0.85 18.39 1.87
N SER A 350 0.52 18.22 0.58
CA SER A 350 0.24 16.92 -0.02
C SER A 350 1.30 16.55 -1.07
N SER A 351 1.67 15.28 -1.13
CA SER A 351 2.69 14.79 -2.07
C SER A 351 2.37 13.41 -2.62
N SER A 352 2.66 13.21 -3.90
CA SER A 352 2.43 11.94 -4.59
C SER A 352 3.65 11.04 -4.49
N LEU A 353 3.42 9.75 -4.25
CA LEU A 353 4.42 8.70 -4.44
C LEU A 353 4.49 8.19 -5.88
N SER A 354 3.45 8.43 -6.68
CA SER A 354 3.42 8.08 -8.11
C SER A 354 3.96 9.23 -8.96
N SER A 355 4.64 8.92 -10.06
CA SER A 355 5.15 9.93 -10.99
C SER A 355 4.13 10.20 -12.09
N TYR A 356 3.43 11.33 -12.00
CA TYR A 356 2.51 11.77 -13.05
C TYR A 356 3.23 12.06 -14.37
N LYS A 357 4.47 12.57 -14.31
CA LYS A 357 5.30 12.80 -15.50
C LYS A 357 5.53 11.50 -16.27
N MET A 358 5.89 10.43 -15.56
CA MET A 358 6.09 9.11 -16.18
C MET A 358 4.78 8.50 -16.69
N ALA A 359 3.67 8.66 -15.94
CA ALA A 359 2.36 8.23 -16.39
C ALA A 359 1.95 8.89 -17.72
N LYS A 360 2.21 10.20 -17.87
CA LYS A 360 2.00 10.93 -19.12
C LYS A 360 2.90 10.40 -20.23
N GLU A 361 4.20 10.25 -19.98
CA GLU A 361 5.16 9.68 -20.95
C GLU A 361 4.68 8.31 -21.46
N ILE A 362 4.24 7.42 -20.57
CA ILE A 362 3.70 6.10 -20.93
C ILE A 362 2.47 6.22 -21.83
N SER A 363 1.53 7.11 -21.51
CA SER A 363 0.32 7.31 -22.32
C SER A 363 0.64 7.80 -23.74
N GLU A 364 1.66 8.65 -23.89
CA GLU A 364 2.13 9.15 -25.19
C GLU A 364 2.89 8.08 -25.98
N VAL A 365 3.75 7.28 -25.33
CA VAL A 365 4.45 6.16 -25.97
C VAL A 365 3.46 5.13 -26.47
N LEU A 366 2.46 4.78 -25.66
CA LEU A 366 1.41 3.85 -26.08
C LEU A 366 0.57 4.42 -27.23
N LYS A 367 0.23 5.72 -27.20
CA LYS A 367 -0.44 6.40 -28.32
C LYS A 367 0.36 6.29 -29.60
N LYS A 368 1.67 6.55 -29.54
CA LYS A 368 2.59 6.43 -30.66
C LYS A 368 2.60 4.99 -31.22
N TRP A 369 2.74 3.97 -30.37
CA TRP A 369 2.74 2.58 -30.81
C TRP A 369 1.46 2.17 -31.54
N ILE A 370 0.31 2.70 -31.11
CA ILE A 370 -0.98 2.42 -31.76
C ILE A 370 -1.04 3.14 -33.11
N LEU A 371 -0.71 4.43 -33.17
CA LEU A 371 -0.72 5.20 -34.42
C LEU A 371 0.25 4.65 -35.47
N GLU A 372 1.39 4.08 -35.05
CA GLU A 372 2.37 3.43 -35.94
C GLU A 372 1.99 1.98 -36.31
N GLY A 373 0.85 1.47 -35.84
CA GLY A 373 0.40 0.09 -36.12
C GLY A 373 1.21 -0.99 -35.40
N LEU A 374 2.16 -0.62 -34.53
CA LEU A 374 2.99 -1.54 -33.74
C LEU A 374 2.21 -2.20 -32.59
N PHE A 375 1.08 -1.61 -32.19
CA PHE A 375 0.24 -2.08 -31.10
C PHE A 375 -1.24 -2.11 -31.50
N LEU A 376 -1.71 -3.30 -31.88
CA LEU A 376 -3.13 -3.61 -32.00
C LEU A 376 -3.75 -3.95 -30.64
N LEU A 377 -5.04 -3.64 -30.52
CA LEU A 377 -5.87 -3.91 -29.36
C LEU A 377 -6.37 -5.35 -29.34
N THR A 378 -6.80 -5.81 -28.18
CA THR A 378 -7.37 -7.15 -27.96
C THR A 378 -8.70 -7.04 -27.23
N GLU A 379 -9.68 -7.84 -27.64
CA GLU A 379 -10.90 -8.02 -26.85
C GLU A 379 -10.59 -8.87 -25.62
N PRO A 380 -11.17 -8.53 -24.45
CA PRO A 380 -11.04 -9.38 -23.28
C PRO A 380 -11.75 -10.71 -23.54
N VAL A 381 -11.06 -11.81 -23.23
CA VAL A 381 -11.63 -13.16 -23.27
C VAL A 381 -12.63 -13.35 -22.14
N GLU A 382 -12.41 -12.67 -21.00
CA GLU A 382 -13.32 -12.64 -19.86
C GLU A 382 -13.32 -11.25 -19.23
N SER A 383 -14.50 -10.73 -18.89
CA SER A 383 -14.64 -9.44 -18.20
C SER A 383 -14.22 -9.54 -16.74
N LEU A 384 -13.72 -8.44 -16.16
CA LEU A 384 -13.43 -8.42 -14.72
C LEU A 384 -14.72 -8.45 -13.89
N PRO A 385 -14.70 -9.08 -12.70
CA PRO A 385 -15.82 -9.07 -11.78
C PRO A 385 -16.21 -7.64 -11.37
N ARG A 386 -17.48 -7.27 -11.53
CA ARG A 386 -18.01 -5.96 -11.10
C ARG A 386 -18.54 -5.95 -9.67
N LYS A 387 -18.67 -7.14 -9.08
CA LYS A 387 -19.19 -7.38 -7.72
C LYS A 387 -18.17 -8.17 -6.93
N GLY A 388 -18.09 -7.88 -5.64
CA GLY A 388 -17.12 -8.50 -4.74
C GLY A 388 -16.64 -7.51 -3.70
N SER A 389 -16.31 -8.04 -2.52
CA SER A 389 -15.71 -7.27 -1.43
C SER A 389 -14.72 -8.15 -0.68
N LEU A 390 -13.76 -7.50 -0.02
CA LEU A 390 -12.70 -8.21 0.68
C LEU A 390 -13.13 -8.62 2.08
N LYS A 391 -12.87 -9.90 2.38
CA LYS A 391 -13.04 -10.42 3.73
C LYS A 391 -11.74 -10.22 4.50
N PRO A 392 -11.78 -9.71 5.73
CA PRO A 392 -10.59 -9.69 6.57
C PRO A 392 -10.18 -11.10 6.99
N LEU A 393 -8.91 -11.26 7.33
CA LEU A 393 -8.42 -12.49 7.95
C LEU A 393 -9.13 -12.73 9.29
N ARG A 394 -9.81 -13.88 9.43
CA ARG A 394 -10.39 -14.31 10.70
C ARG A 394 -9.30 -14.90 11.58
N VAL A 395 -8.84 -14.11 12.55
CA VAL A 395 -7.88 -14.58 13.55
C VAL A 395 -8.62 -15.48 14.56
N ARG A 396 -8.22 -16.76 14.66
CA ARG A 396 -8.87 -17.75 15.56
C ARG A 396 -8.35 -17.66 17.00
N ARG A 397 -7.06 -17.38 17.18
CA ARG A 397 -6.48 -17.15 18.50
C ARG A 397 -6.75 -15.70 18.88
N ARG A 398 -7.57 -15.46 19.90
CA ARG A 398 -7.74 -14.10 20.42
C ARG A 398 -6.41 -13.66 20.99
N GLU A 399 -5.70 -12.81 20.24
CA GLU A 399 -4.66 -11.99 20.84
C GLU A 399 -5.30 -11.19 21.96
N PRO A 400 -4.63 -11.13 23.11
CA PRO A 400 -5.16 -10.34 24.20
C PRO A 400 -5.20 -8.88 23.82
N ILE A 401 -6.22 -8.21 24.32
CA ILE A 401 -6.25 -6.76 24.32
C ILE A 401 -5.86 -6.25 25.70
N VAL A 402 -5.58 -4.95 25.81
CA VAL A 402 -5.24 -4.28 27.06
C VAL A 402 -6.23 -4.62 28.16
N ARG A 403 -7.53 -4.62 27.86
CA ARG A 403 -8.58 -4.98 28.82
C ARG A 403 -8.44 -6.37 29.44
N ASP A 404 -7.79 -7.30 28.74
CA ASP A 404 -7.58 -8.67 29.20
C ASP A 404 -6.40 -8.80 30.19
N LEU A 405 -5.49 -7.82 30.23
CA LEU A 405 -4.30 -7.83 31.10
C LEU A 405 -4.22 -6.67 32.10
N MET A 406 -4.88 -5.54 31.82
CA MET A 406 -4.75 -4.34 32.64
C MET A 406 -5.26 -4.58 34.06
N ARG A 407 -4.62 -3.92 35.02
CA ARG A 407 -5.16 -3.82 36.38
C ARG A 407 -6.26 -2.76 36.39
N ARG A 408 -7.47 -3.15 36.81
CA ARG A 408 -8.64 -2.25 36.89
C ARG A 408 -8.61 -1.38 38.14
N GLU A 409 -8.10 -1.90 39.25
CA GLU A 409 -7.91 -1.13 40.48
C GLU A 409 -6.65 -0.27 40.37
N VAL A 410 -6.84 0.98 39.94
CA VAL A 410 -5.74 1.92 39.79
C VAL A 410 -5.62 2.78 41.02
N ILE A 411 -4.49 2.65 41.73
CA ILE A 411 -4.13 3.60 42.77
C ILE A 411 -3.72 4.90 42.08
N THR A 412 -4.34 6.02 42.47
CA THR A 412 -4.04 7.33 41.89
C THR A 412 -3.67 8.35 42.97
N ALA A 413 -3.03 9.43 42.56
CA ALA A 413 -2.68 10.56 43.42
C ALA A 413 -3.25 11.87 42.89
N LYS A 414 -3.26 12.91 43.73
CA LYS A 414 -3.66 14.27 43.34
C LYS A 414 -2.45 15.16 43.07
N PRO A 415 -2.54 16.20 42.21
CA PRO A 415 -1.41 17.05 41.86
C PRO A 415 -0.76 17.77 43.05
N ASN A 416 -1.55 18.10 44.07
CA ASN A 416 -1.11 18.78 45.30
C ASN A 416 -0.70 17.82 46.42
N GLU A 417 -0.74 16.51 46.17
CA GLU A 417 -0.32 15.49 47.14
C GLU A 417 1.19 15.57 47.38
N GLY A 418 1.62 15.24 48.60
CA GLY A 418 3.02 15.27 49.01
C GLY A 418 3.84 14.11 48.44
N VAL A 419 5.12 14.36 48.16
CA VAL A 419 6.07 13.34 47.67
C VAL A 419 6.18 12.15 48.63
N GLU A 420 6.22 12.40 49.94
CA GLU A 420 6.35 11.34 50.96
C GLU A 420 5.10 10.45 51.01
N GLU A 421 3.90 11.04 50.89
CA GLU A 421 2.64 10.29 50.85
C GLU A 421 2.55 9.41 49.61
N ALA A 422 2.95 9.94 48.44
CA ALA A 422 3.03 9.19 47.21
C ALA A 422 4.03 8.03 47.29
N ALA A 423 5.20 8.26 47.91
CA ALA A 423 6.20 7.21 48.14
C ALA A 423 5.65 6.09 49.02
N ARG A 424 4.94 6.45 50.09
CA ARG A 424 4.26 5.48 50.96
C ARG A 424 3.23 4.66 50.19
N LYS A 425 2.46 5.28 49.29
CA LYS A 425 1.51 4.57 48.43
C LYS A 425 2.20 3.55 47.52
N LEU A 426 3.32 3.92 46.87
CA LEU A 426 4.07 3.00 46.00
C LEU A 426 4.57 1.77 46.77
N ILE A 427 5.14 1.98 47.96
CA ILE A 427 5.68 0.89 48.80
C ILE A 427 4.57 -0.02 49.33
N VAL A 428 3.54 0.57 49.96
CA VAL A 428 2.46 -0.20 50.61
C VAL A 428 1.63 -0.98 49.59
N LYS A 429 1.52 -0.48 48.36
CA LYS A 429 0.73 -1.10 47.29
C LYS A 429 1.59 -1.93 46.32
N GLU A 430 2.91 -1.99 46.52
CA GLU A 430 3.86 -2.72 45.67
C GLU A 430 3.70 -2.36 44.18
N ILE A 431 3.66 -1.07 43.90
CA ILE A 431 3.54 -0.52 42.54
C ILE A 431 4.67 0.47 42.24
N ASP A 432 5.00 0.61 40.96
CA ASP A 432 6.05 1.53 40.51
C ASP A 432 5.53 2.78 39.77
N HIS A 433 4.24 2.80 39.45
CA HIS A 433 3.63 3.81 38.60
C HIS A 433 2.37 4.35 39.27
N LEU A 434 2.31 5.66 39.45
CA LEU A 434 1.23 6.36 40.12
C LEU A 434 0.61 7.40 39.18
N PRO A 435 -0.52 7.10 38.52
CA PRO A 435 -1.25 8.07 37.73
C PRO A 435 -1.79 9.20 38.61
N VAL A 436 -1.59 10.44 38.18
CA VAL A 436 -2.08 11.64 38.84
C VAL A 436 -3.36 12.10 38.16
N THR A 437 -4.44 12.24 38.91
CA THR A 437 -5.79 12.53 38.38
C THR A 437 -6.41 13.78 38.99
N THR A 438 -7.33 14.43 38.26
CA THR A 438 -8.23 15.44 38.84
C THR A 438 -9.25 14.78 39.77
N GLU A 439 -10.07 15.56 40.47
CA GLU A 439 -11.20 15.05 41.26
C GLU A 439 -12.16 14.19 40.43
N ASN A 440 -12.39 14.56 39.18
CA ASN A 440 -13.27 13.84 38.24
C ASN A 440 -12.61 12.60 37.59
N GLY A 441 -11.46 12.14 38.09
CA GLY A 441 -10.76 10.95 37.60
C GLY A 441 -10.01 11.11 36.27
N ARG A 442 -9.92 12.34 35.74
CA ARG A 442 -9.24 12.64 34.48
C ARG A 442 -7.73 12.67 34.68
N LEU A 443 -6.98 11.99 33.81
CA LEU A 443 -5.53 11.89 33.88
C LEU A 443 -4.84 13.23 33.58
N VAL A 444 -3.99 13.70 34.50
CA VAL A 444 -3.21 14.95 34.38
C VAL A 444 -1.70 14.77 34.51
N GLY A 445 -1.25 13.63 35.02
CA GLY A 445 0.17 13.29 35.07
C GLY A 445 0.43 11.84 35.45
N ILE A 446 1.70 11.46 35.50
CA ILE A 446 2.16 10.19 36.07
C ILE A 446 3.46 10.44 36.82
N VAL A 447 3.65 9.72 37.93
CA VAL A 447 4.86 9.73 38.74
C VAL A 447 5.31 8.29 38.90
N THR A 448 6.62 8.06 38.82
CA THR A 448 7.23 6.74 39.01
C THR A 448 8.13 6.72 40.26
N SER A 449 8.53 5.52 40.70
CA SER A 449 9.52 5.35 41.77
C SER A 449 10.79 6.19 41.53
N TRP A 450 11.25 6.29 40.27
CA TRP A 450 12.39 7.12 39.89
C TRP A 450 12.14 8.63 40.05
N ASP A 451 10.94 9.10 39.72
CA ASP A 451 10.58 10.51 39.88
C ASP A 451 10.55 10.92 41.36
N LEU A 452 10.10 10.04 42.25
CA LEU A 452 10.13 10.28 43.70
C LEU A 452 11.55 10.28 44.25
N ALA A 453 12.40 9.34 43.82
CA ALA A 453 13.81 9.32 44.21
C ALA A 453 14.51 10.64 43.82
N ARG A 454 14.27 11.12 42.60
CA ARG A 454 14.76 12.41 42.11
C ARG A 454 14.18 13.58 42.92
N ALA A 455 12.89 13.54 43.24
CA ALA A 455 12.23 14.57 44.03
C ALA A 455 12.84 14.74 45.43
N ILE A 456 13.16 13.63 46.10
CA ILE A 456 13.80 13.62 47.42
C ILE A 456 15.20 14.25 47.33
N ALA A 457 15.99 13.88 46.31
CA ALA A 457 17.31 14.45 46.09
C ALA A 457 17.26 15.97 45.82
N GLU A 458 16.25 16.43 45.07
CA GLU A 458 16.04 17.84 44.73
C GLU A 458 15.20 18.61 45.78
N ARG A 459 14.80 17.99 46.89
CA ARG A 459 13.96 18.55 47.96
C ARG A 459 12.60 19.09 47.50
N ARG A 460 12.04 18.55 46.42
CA ARG A 460 10.70 18.89 45.93
C ARG A 460 9.62 18.29 46.84
N GLN A 461 8.52 19.00 47.04
CA GLN A 461 7.54 18.65 48.06
C GLN A 461 6.22 18.12 47.50
N VAL A 462 5.82 18.55 46.30
CA VAL A 462 4.49 18.22 45.74
C VAL A 462 4.57 17.54 44.37
N LEU A 463 3.62 16.64 44.08
CA LEU A 463 3.62 15.87 42.84
C LEU A 463 3.54 16.73 41.57
N SER A 464 2.84 17.87 41.62
CA SER A 464 2.69 18.77 40.47
C SER A 464 4.02 19.36 39.98
N GLU A 465 5.06 19.36 40.81
CA GLU A 465 6.42 19.78 40.47
C GLU A 465 7.21 18.69 39.73
N ILE A 466 6.85 17.42 39.88
CA ILE A 466 7.65 16.28 39.39
C ILE A 466 6.93 15.40 38.36
N MET A 467 5.60 15.47 38.30
CA MET A 467 4.82 14.59 37.44
C MET A 467 5.10 14.84 35.96
N THR A 468 5.17 13.74 35.21
CA THR A 468 5.19 13.82 33.74
C THR A 468 3.80 14.16 33.25
N ARG A 469 3.64 15.35 32.64
CA ARG A 469 2.32 15.86 32.17
C ARG A 469 1.90 15.27 30.83
N ARG A 470 2.84 15.01 29.92
CA ARG A 470 2.59 14.36 28.63
C ARG A 470 2.60 12.85 28.80
N VAL A 471 1.56 12.34 29.44
CA VAL A 471 1.44 10.90 29.73
C VAL A 471 1.14 10.11 28.46
N ILE A 472 1.88 9.04 28.24
CA ILE A 472 1.62 8.04 27.21
C ILE A 472 0.58 7.06 27.76
N THR A 473 -0.56 6.92 27.06
CA THR A 473 -1.72 6.14 27.53
C THR A 473 -2.07 5.02 26.57
N ALA A 474 -2.84 4.03 27.04
CA ALA A 474 -3.46 2.98 26.23
C ALA A 474 -5.00 3.09 26.28
N ARG A 475 -5.68 2.44 25.32
CA ARG A 475 -7.13 2.16 25.34
C ARG A 475 -7.39 0.69 25.68
N GLU A 476 -8.56 0.39 26.24
CA GLU A 476 -8.97 -0.98 26.59
C GLU A 476 -8.97 -1.95 25.40
N ASP A 477 -9.27 -1.45 24.19
CA ASP A 477 -9.42 -2.24 22.97
C ASP A 477 -8.12 -2.36 22.14
N GLU A 478 -7.02 -1.75 22.59
CA GLU A 478 -5.71 -1.89 21.95
C GLU A 478 -5.13 -3.29 22.14
N THR A 479 -4.32 -3.75 21.18
CA THR A 479 -3.58 -5.01 21.31
C THR A 479 -2.40 -4.86 22.25
N ILE A 480 -2.05 -5.94 22.95
CA ILE A 480 -0.88 -5.94 23.85
C ILE A 480 0.41 -5.63 23.08
N ASP A 481 0.58 -6.15 21.86
CA ASP A 481 1.77 -5.88 21.05
C ASP A 481 1.92 -4.40 20.70
N ALA A 482 0.81 -3.71 20.39
CA ALA A 482 0.83 -2.28 20.12
C ALA A 482 1.22 -1.46 21.35
N VAL A 483 0.77 -1.87 22.54
CA VAL A 483 1.15 -1.25 23.82
C VAL A 483 2.60 -1.57 24.20
N ALA A 484 3.03 -2.83 24.10
CA ALA A 484 4.40 -3.26 24.37
C ALA A 484 5.41 -2.53 23.48
N TRP A 485 5.09 -2.41 22.20
CA TRP A 485 5.92 -1.65 21.28
C TRP A 485 5.91 -0.15 21.61
N ARG A 486 4.78 0.43 22.05
CA ARG A 486 4.74 1.83 22.54
C ARG A 486 5.60 2.01 23.81
N MET A 487 5.56 1.07 24.74
CA MET A 487 6.40 1.04 25.94
C MET A 487 7.90 1.04 25.57
N ALA A 488 8.31 0.14 24.69
CA ALA A 488 9.69 0.05 24.20
C ALA A 488 10.14 1.34 23.49
N GLN A 489 9.29 1.90 22.63
CA GLN A 489 9.59 3.12 21.88
C GLN A 489 9.77 4.35 22.78
N HIS A 490 9.04 4.44 23.88
CA HIS A 490 9.14 5.56 24.83
C HIS A 490 10.06 5.25 26.01
N ASN A 491 10.68 4.06 26.06
CA ASN A 491 11.47 3.58 27.18
C ASN A 491 10.73 3.70 28.53
N ILE A 492 9.47 3.28 28.56
CA ILE A 492 8.61 3.31 29.75
C ILE A 492 8.15 1.90 30.12
N SER A 493 7.96 1.65 31.41
CA SER A 493 7.56 0.36 31.97
C SER A 493 6.06 0.24 32.27
N GLY A 494 5.29 1.31 32.11
CA GLY A 494 3.88 1.36 32.49
C GLY A 494 3.12 2.49 31.81
N MET A 495 1.84 2.24 31.53
CA MET A 495 0.94 3.15 30.83
C MET A 495 -0.46 3.14 31.47
N PRO A 496 -1.01 4.30 31.84
CA PRO A 496 -2.42 4.39 32.23
C PRO A 496 -3.32 4.05 31.05
N VAL A 497 -4.36 3.27 31.31
CA VAL A 497 -5.44 2.96 30.37
C VAL A 497 -6.54 3.98 30.58
N VAL A 498 -6.98 4.63 29.50
CA VAL A 498 -7.97 5.72 29.57
C VAL A 498 -9.15 5.51 28.61
N ASP A 499 -10.31 6.03 28.99
CA ASP A 499 -11.50 6.10 28.14
C ASP A 499 -11.46 7.29 27.16
N GLU A 500 -12.56 7.53 26.44
CA GLU A 500 -12.70 8.64 25.48
C GLU A 500 -12.64 10.03 26.13
N GLU A 501 -13.04 10.14 27.41
CA GLU A 501 -13.00 11.38 28.18
C GLU A 501 -11.64 11.62 28.86
N ARG A 502 -10.68 10.69 28.67
CA ARG A 502 -9.36 10.65 29.30
C ARG A 502 -9.41 10.37 30.81
N LYS A 503 -10.45 9.69 31.29
CA LYS A 503 -10.51 9.15 32.65
C LYS A 503 -9.72 7.86 32.74
N VAL A 504 -9.03 7.66 33.86
CA VAL A 504 -8.22 6.46 34.09
C VAL A 504 -9.15 5.30 34.43
N VAL A 505 -9.13 4.26 33.59
CA VAL A 505 -9.94 3.03 33.75
C VAL A 505 -9.09 1.79 34.03
N GLY A 506 -7.76 1.93 33.96
CA GLY A 506 -6.82 0.85 34.25
C GLY A 506 -5.37 1.32 34.20
N ILE A 507 -4.45 0.43 34.51
CA ILE A 507 -3.02 0.58 34.24
C ILE A 507 -2.48 -0.74 33.68
N ILE A 508 -1.57 -0.64 32.72
CA ILE A 508 -0.87 -1.79 32.15
C ILE A 508 0.63 -1.56 32.24
N THR A 509 1.37 -2.58 32.64
CA THR A 509 2.82 -2.54 32.84
C THR A 509 3.53 -3.65 32.08
N THR A 510 4.85 -3.49 31.91
CA THR A 510 5.74 -4.51 31.36
C THR A 510 5.70 -5.81 32.16
N ASP A 511 5.48 -5.74 33.47
CA ASP A 511 5.29 -6.92 34.34
C ASP A 511 3.99 -7.67 34.00
N ASP A 512 2.88 -6.94 33.81
CA ASP A 512 1.60 -7.55 33.40
C ASP A 512 1.74 -8.26 32.04
N ILE A 513 2.51 -7.67 31.11
CA ILE A 513 2.80 -8.26 29.80
C ILE A 513 3.72 -9.49 29.92
N SER A 514 4.73 -9.43 30.80
CA SER A 514 5.72 -10.50 30.98
C SER A 514 5.14 -11.73 31.66
N LYS A 515 4.31 -11.57 32.69
CA LYS A 515 3.61 -12.67 33.37
C LYS A 515 2.83 -13.54 32.39
N ARG A 516 2.22 -12.92 31.38
CA ARG A 516 1.53 -13.63 30.30
C ARG A 516 2.45 -14.49 29.44
N LEU A 517 3.66 -14.03 29.11
CA LEU A 517 4.59 -14.81 28.29
C LEU A 517 4.90 -16.15 28.97
N VAL A 518 5.05 -16.14 30.30
CA VAL A 518 5.32 -17.34 31.11
C VAL A 518 4.09 -18.26 31.19
N GLU A 519 2.89 -17.71 31.39
CA GLU A 519 1.64 -18.50 31.39
C GLU A 519 1.31 -19.11 30.02
N GLY A 520 1.67 -18.41 28.93
CA GLY A 520 1.50 -18.87 27.56
C GLY A 520 2.47 -19.98 27.14
N ILE A 521 3.65 -20.05 27.75
CA ILE A 521 4.62 -21.15 27.59
C ILE A 521 4.15 -22.41 28.34
N SER A 522 3.49 -22.24 29.50
CA SER A 522 3.01 -23.35 30.33
C SER A 522 1.74 -24.04 29.79
N ARG A 523 1.06 -23.46 28.80
CA ARG A 523 -0.16 -23.99 28.15
C ARG A 523 0.09 -24.51 26.72
N ARG A 524 1.33 -24.77 26.33
CA ARG A 524 1.70 -25.36 25.04
C ARG A 524 2.07 -26.82 25.16
#